data_AF-A0ABD0PPI5-F1
#
_entry.id   AF-A0ABD0PPI5-F1
#
_cell.length_a   1.000
_cell.length_b   1.000
_cell.length_c   1.000
_cell.angle_alpha   90.00
_cell.angle_beta   90.00
_cell.angle_gamma   90.00
#
_symmetry.space_group_name_H-M   'P 1'
#
loop_
_entity.id
_entity.type
_entity.pdbx_description
1 polymer ?
#
loop_
_entity_poly.entity_id
_entity_poly.type
_entity_poly.pdbx_seq_one_letter_code
_entity_poly.pdbx_strand_id
1 'polypeptide(L)' 'FTAESDREKRDWMEALQESIAETLSDYEVAEKIWSNRSNKICADCKAINPDWASINLCVVICKNCA' A
#
# COMPACT_ATOMS: atom_id res chain seq x y z
N PHE A 1 22.07 -5.53 -13.31
CA PHE A 1 20.89 -5.52 -14.18
C PHE A 1 21.16 -4.54 -15.32
N THR A 2 20.92 -4.92 -16.57
CA THR A 2 21.04 -4.04 -17.75
C THR A 2 19.69 -4.07 -18.47
N ALA A 3 19.20 -2.92 -18.91
CA ALA A 3 17.93 -2.79 -19.63
C ALA A 3 18.17 -2.20 -21.02
N GLU A 4 17.38 -2.61 -22.02
CA GLU A 4 17.54 -2.21 -23.42
C GLU A 4 16.98 -0.80 -23.70
N SER A 5 16.18 -0.26 -22.77
CA SER A 5 15.63 1.10 -22.85
C SER A 5 15.47 1.76 -21.48
N ASP A 6 15.40 3.10 -21.48
CA ASP A 6 15.10 3.86 -20.25
C ASP A 6 13.71 3.57 -19.69
N ARG A 7 12.76 3.20 -20.55
CA ARG A 7 11.41 2.80 -20.11
C ARG A 7 11.50 1.49 -19.34
N GLU A 8 12.08 0.47 -19.94
CA GLU A 8 12.25 -0.83 -19.30
C GLU A 8 13.02 -0.71 -17.98
N LYS A 9 14.05 0.12 -17.93
CA LYS A 9 14.76 0.43 -16.69
C LYS A 9 13.84 0.99 -15.61
N ARG A 10 12.94 1.92 -15.95
CA ARG A 10 11.99 2.49 -14.98
C ARG A 10 11.00 1.44 -14.48
N ASP A 11 10.41 0.68 -15.40
CA ASP A 11 9.43 -0.36 -15.07
C ASP A 11 10.05 -1.40 -14.11
N TRP A 12 11.31 -1.82 -14.35
CA TRP A 12 12.04 -2.71 -13.43
C TRP A 12 12.37 -2.07 -12.08
N MET A 13 12.71 -0.78 -12.06
CA MET A 13 12.96 -0.08 -10.79
C MET A 13 11.70 0.03 -9.94
N GLU A 14 10.56 0.33 -10.56
CA GLU A 14 9.26 0.39 -9.90
C GLU A 14 8.88 -0.96 -9.30
N ALA A 15 8.90 -2.02 -10.11
CA ALA A 15 8.60 -3.38 -9.65
C ALA A 15 9.52 -3.86 -8.51
N LEU A 16 10.81 -3.50 -8.57
CA LEU A 16 11.77 -3.83 -7.52
C LEU A 16 11.46 -3.09 -6.22
N GLN A 17 11.15 -1.79 -6.31
CA GLN A 17 10.78 -0.98 -5.16
C GLN A 17 9.48 -1.49 -4.51
N GLU A 18 8.48 -1.85 -5.32
CA GLU A 18 7.24 -2.48 -4.84
C GLU A 18 7.53 -3.80 -4.11
N SER A 19 8.34 -4.68 -4.70
CA SER A 19 8.68 -5.99 -4.08
C SER A 19 9.41 -5.84 -2.74
N ILE A 20 10.30 -4.84 -2.64
CA ILE A 20 11.01 -4.53 -1.39
C ILE A 20 10.01 -4.01 -0.34
N ALA A 21 9.14 -3.08 -0.72
CA ALA A 21 8.13 -2.52 0.16
C ALA A 21 7.19 -3.61 0.69
N GLU A 22 6.72 -4.51 -0.18
CA GLU A 22 5.86 -5.64 0.22
C GLU A 22 6.55 -6.58 1.19
N THR A 23 7.81 -6.95 0.93
CA THR A 23 8.56 -7.90 1.78
C THR A 23 8.88 -7.32 3.16
N LEU A 24 9.07 -6.00 3.25
CA LEU A 24 9.38 -5.30 4.50
C LEU A 24 8.12 -4.84 5.27
N SER A 25 6.93 -4.99 4.69
CA SER A 25 5.68 -4.57 5.33
C SER A 25 5.24 -5.60 6.36
N ASP A 26 5.33 -5.24 7.65
CA ASP A 26 4.68 -5.98 8.74
C ASP A 26 3.23 -5.47 8.89
N TYR A 27 2.30 -6.32 8.47
CA TYR A 27 0.87 -5.99 8.47
C TYR A 27 0.18 -6.23 9.82
N GLU A 28 0.85 -6.70 10.87
CA GLU A 28 0.18 -7.11 12.12
C GLU A 28 -0.69 -5.97 12.71
N VAL A 29 -0.18 -4.74 12.70
CA VAL A 29 -0.93 -3.57 13.20
C VAL A 29 -2.05 -3.17 12.23
N ALA A 30 -1.79 -3.26 10.93
CA ALA A 30 -2.78 -2.95 9.91
C ALA A 30 -3.97 -3.93 9.97
N GLU A 31 -3.72 -5.22 10.16
CA GLU A 31 -4.73 -6.27 10.36
C GLU A 31 -5.62 -5.99 11.58
N LYS A 32 -5.02 -5.55 12.70
CA LYS A 32 -5.79 -5.15 13.89
C LYS A 32 -6.72 -3.98 13.59
N ILE A 33 -6.25 -2.97 12.84
CA ILE A 33 -7.07 -1.83 12.43
C ILE A 33 -8.19 -2.28 11.47
N TRP A 34 -7.91 -3.18 10.52
CA TRP A 34 -8.90 -3.75 9.59
C TRP A 34 -9.93 -4.66 10.26
N SER A 35 -9.63 -5.22 11.44
CA SER A 35 -10.59 -6.08 12.17
C SER A 35 -11.87 -5.34 12.56
N ASN A 36 -11.79 -4.00 12.71
CA ASN A 36 -12.96 -3.17 12.92
C ASN A 36 -13.79 -3.08 11.63
N ARG A 37 -15.09 -3.41 11.72
CA ARG A 37 -16.02 -3.35 10.57
C ARG A 37 -16.18 -1.95 9.99
N SER A 38 -15.94 -0.90 10.77
CA SER A 38 -15.93 0.48 10.29
C SER A 38 -14.74 0.79 9.39
N ASN A 39 -13.67 0.00 9.48
CA ASN A 39 -12.42 0.17 8.73
C ASN A 39 -12.37 -0.74 7.50
N LYS A 40 -13.44 -0.73 6.68
CA LYS A 40 -13.51 -1.47 5.40
C LYS A 40 -13.48 -0.57 4.17
N ILE A 41 -13.47 0.73 4.41
CA ILE A 41 -13.63 1.74 3.38
C ILE A 41 -12.58 2.83 3.64
N CYS A 42 -11.94 3.31 2.57
CA CYS A 42 -10.99 4.40 2.62
C CYS A 42 -11.60 5.62 3.34
N ALA A 43 -10.86 6.17 4.30
CA ALA A 43 -11.29 7.31 5.09
C ALA A 43 -11.63 8.52 4.20
N ASP A 44 -10.82 8.74 3.16
CA ASP A 44 -10.88 9.95 2.32
C ASP A 44 -11.88 9.84 1.17
N CYS A 45 -11.72 8.86 0.28
CA CYS A 45 -12.47 8.79 -0.98
C CYS A 45 -13.61 7.77 -0.98
N LYS A 46 -13.80 7.04 0.12
CA LYS A 46 -14.79 5.97 0.26
C LYS A 46 -14.59 4.76 -0.68
N ALA A 47 -13.39 4.59 -1.25
CA ALA A 47 -13.04 3.38 -1.97
C ALA A 47 -13.12 2.14 -1.07
N ILE A 48 -13.62 1.03 -1.60
CA ILE A 48 -13.63 -0.26 -0.92
C ILE A 48 -12.23 -0.87 -0.90
N ASN A 49 -11.95 -1.74 0.08
CA ASN A 49 -10.69 -2.49 0.22
C ASN A 49 -9.43 -1.59 0.15
N PRO A 50 -9.26 -0.64 1.08
CA PRO A 50 -8.06 0.18 1.18
C PRO A 50 -6.83 -0.68 1.49
N ASP A 51 -5.66 -0.23 1.02
CA ASP A 51 -4.37 -0.93 1.10
C ASP A 51 -3.54 -0.60 2.34
N TRP A 52 -3.75 0.58 2.93
CA TRP A 52 -2.93 1.11 4.02
C TRP A 52 -3.76 1.32 5.29
N ALA A 53 -3.10 1.24 6.45
CA ALA A 53 -3.67 1.60 7.74
C ALA A 53 -2.81 2.66 8.43
N SER A 54 -3.42 3.76 8.87
CA SER A 54 -2.76 4.79 9.67
C SER A 54 -2.87 4.42 11.14
N ILE A 55 -1.73 4.15 11.78
CA ILE A 55 -1.67 3.77 13.21
C ILE A 55 -2.13 4.92 14.09
N ASN A 56 -1.69 6.15 13.80
CA ASN A 56 -1.99 7.32 14.63
C ASN A 56 -3.46 7.73 14.57
N LEU A 57 -4.09 7.54 13.41
CA LEU A 57 -5.49 7.92 13.18
C LEU A 57 -6.47 6.75 13.36
N CYS A 58 -5.96 5.52 13.43
CA CYS A 58 -6.73 4.27 13.49
C CYS A 58 -7.73 4.10 12.32
N VAL A 59 -7.37 4.61 11.14
CA VAL A 59 -8.18 4.52 9.90
C VAL A 59 -7.44 3.79 8.80
N VAL A 60 -8.17 3.44 7.73
CA VAL A 60 -7.63 2.79 6.53
C VAL A 60 -7.74 3.70 5.31
N ILE A 61 -6.74 3.66 4.42
CA ILE A 61 -6.56 4.58 3.28
C ILE A 61 -6.16 3.76 2.04
N CYS A 62 -6.74 4.06 0.87
CA CYS A 62 -6.35 3.38 -0.37
C CYS A 62 -5.04 3.92 -0.93
N LYS A 63 -4.35 3.16 -1.80
CA LYS A 63 -3.11 3.58 -2.46
C LYS A 63 -3.18 4.97 -3.10
N ASN A 64 -4.32 5.35 -3.67
CA ASN A 64 -4.48 6.65 -4.35
C ASN A 64 -4.59 7.84 -3.39
N CYS A 65 -4.89 7.61 -2.11
CA CYS A 65 -5.01 8.65 -1.08
C CYS A 65 -3.80 8.67 -0.12
N ALA A 66 -2.87 7.74 -0.28
CA ALA A 66 -1.64 7.63 0.52
C ALA A 66 -0.46 8.31 -0.18
#